data_AF-A0A076LKN0-F1
#
_entry.id   AF-A0A076LKN0-F1
#
_cell.length_a   1.000
_cell.length_b   1.000
_cell.length_c   1.000
_cell.angle_alpha   90.00
_cell.angle_beta   90.00
_cell.angle_gamma   90.00
#
_symmetry.space_group_name_H-M   'P 1'
#
loop_
_entity.id
_entity.type
_entity.pdbx_description
1 polymer ?
#
loop_
_entity_poly.entity_id
_entity_poly.type
_entity_poly.pdbx_seq_one_letter_code
_entity_poly.pdbx_strand_id
1 'polypeptide(L)'
;MKKDVKIFLNHILESIELIEEYTKDKSEDDFFTSKFLQDAVIRRIEIIGEAIKNLPMEFRNKYNQIPWKEFAGMRDILIHKYFGVDLGLTWEVVKKDIPKLKEDILKIINELKEKEWNLNKNKKYNVFAYGELMKKERLLELINRVPKMIKGRVYNYERFFDETIGYYGARKKEGSYIGGIILLDITDEELEIFDDYEDLDVYYIREKTTAVGEDGKKYDVYIYLRK
;
A
#
# COMPACT_ATOMS: atom_id res chain seq x y z
N MET A 1 -2.63 12.74 14.09
CA MET A 1 -2.34 11.78 12.99
C MET A 1 -3.60 10.97 12.72
N LYS A 2 -4.16 11.06 11.51
CA LYS A 2 -5.19 10.10 11.07
C LYS A 2 -4.49 8.74 10.98
N LYS A 3 -4.80 7.82 11.90
CA LYS A 3 -4.18 6.49 11.87
C LYS A 3 -4.69 5.77 10.61
N ASP A 4 -3.78 5.21 9.81
CA ASP A 4 -4.15 4.52 8.58
C ASP A 4 -4.92 3.24 8.95
N VAL A 5 -6.18 3.20 8.53
CA VAL A 5 -7.10 2.08 8.77
C VAL A 5 -6.52 0.78 8.22
N LYS A 6 -5.82 0.82 7.08
CA LYS A 6 -5.25 -0.38 6.45
C LYS A 6 -4.25 -1.09 7.35
N ILE A 7 -3.48 -0.34 8.13
CA ILE A 7 -2.50 -0.92 9.07
C ILE A 7 -3.22 -1.80 10.10
N PHE A 8 -4.33 -1.32 10.66
CA PHE A 8 -5.09 -2.12 11.64
C PHE A 8 -5.82 -3.30 11.01
N LEU A 9 -6.38 -3.14 9.80
CA LEU A 9 -6.99 -4.26 9.08
C LEU A 9 -5.96 -5.36 8.79
N ASN A 10 -4.74 -4.98 8.42
CA ASN A 10 -3.65 -5.95 8.20
C ASN A 10 -3.22 -6.63 9.51
N HIS A 11 -3.09 -5.90 10.62
CA HIS A 11 -2.79 -6.51 11.91
C HIS A 11 -3.87 -7.50 12.37
N ILE A 12 -5.14 -7.20 12.10
CA ILE A 12 -6.26 -8.12 12.37
C ILE A 12 -6.08 -9.38 11.51
N LEU A 13 -5.90 -9.21 10.20
CA LEU A 13 -5.76 -10.32 9.27
C LEU A 13 -4.56 -11.22 9.60
N GLU A 14 -3.39 -10.64 9.86
CA GLU A 14 -2.18 -11.36 10.26
C GLU A 14 -2.41 -12.16 11.54
N SER A 15 -3.08 -11.57 12.54
CA SER A 15 -3.38 -12.26 13.80
C SER A 15 -4.36 -13.41 13.60
N ILE A 16 -5.34 -13.25 12.72
CA ILE A 16 -6.28 -14.31 12.32
C ILE A 16 -5.53 -15.46 11.64
N GLU A 17 -4.66 -15.15 10.67
CA GLU A 17 -3.88 -16.15 9.94
C GLU A 17 -2.97 -16.97 10.88
N LEU A 18 -2.34 -16.31 11.86
CA LEU A 18 -1.56 -16.99 12.89
C LEU A 18 -2.43 -17.89 13.79
N ILE A 19 -3.64 -17.45 14.17
CA ILE A 19 -4.58 -18.31 14.92
C ILE A 19 -4.93 -19.56 14.11
N GLU A 20 -5.26 -19.39 12.83
CA GLU A 20 -5.58 -20.50 11.93
C GLU A 20 -4.39 -21.45 11.78
N GLU A 21 -3.17 -20.93 11.65
CA GLU A 21 -1.94 -21.72 11.57
C GLU A 21 -1.72 -22.54 12.85
N TYR A 22 -1.78 -21.90 14.02
CA TYR A 22 -1.51 -22.57 15.29
C TYR A 22 -2.53 -23.66 15.62
N THR A 23 -3.77 -23.46 15.18
CA THR A 23 -4.91 -24.35 15.46
C THR A 23 -5.23 -25.28 14.30
N LYS A 24 -4.40 -25.26 13.25
CA LYS A 24 -4.51 -26.15 12.09
C LYS A 24 -4.35 -27.59 12.54
N ASP A 25 -5.31 -28.43 12.15
CA ASP A 25 -5.34 -29.86 12.46
C ASP A 25 -5.30 -30.17 13.98
N LYS A 26 -5.69 -29.20 14.82
CA LYS A 26 -5.82 -29.36 16.28
C LYS A 26 -7.27 -29.60 16.67
N SER A 27 -7.46 -30.55 17.58
CA SER A 27 -8.73 -30.78 18.28
C SER A 27 -8.90 -29.81 19.45
N GLU A 28 -10.09 -29.78 20.03
CA GLU A 28 -10.37 -29.04 21.26
C GLU A 28 -9.51 -29.55 22.43
N ASP A 29 -9.35 -30.87 22.55
CA ASP A 29 -8.52 -31.48 23.60
C ASP A 29 -7.03 -31.09 23.45
N ASP A 30 -6.51 -31.01 22.21
CA ASP A 30 -5.16 -30.51 21.95
C ASP A 30 -5.00 -29.05 22.42
N PHE A 31 -6.06 -28.24 22.22
CA PHE A 31 -6.10 -26.86 22.69
C PHE A 31 -6.14 -26.79 24.22
N PHE A 32 -6.98 -27.59 24.89
CA PHE A 32 -7.14 -27.56 26.35
C PHE A 32 -5.93 -28.09 27.12
N THR A 33 -5.15 -28.98 26.49
CA THR A 33 -3.96 -29.58 27.13
C THR A 33 -2.67 -28.79 26.86
N SER A 34 -2.65 -27.92 25.85
CA SER A 34 -1.47 -27.14 25.47
C SER A 34 -1.55 -25.68 25.93
N LYS A 35 -0.90 -25.36 27.06
CA LYS A 35 -0.79 -23.97 27.55
C LYS A 35 -0.13 -23.03 26.53
N PHE A 36 0.86 -23.52 25.80
CA PHE A 36 1.50 -22.75 24.74
C PHE A 36 0.50 -22.33 23.66
N LEU A 37 -0.36 -23.26 23.23
CA LEU A 37 -1.35 -22.99 22.20
C LEU A 37 -2.43 -22.02 22.72
N GLN A 38 -2.86 -22.19 23.97
CA GLN A 38 -3.78 -21.26 24.65
C GLN A 38 -3.20 -19.85 24.67
N ASP A 39 -1.99 -19.67 25.22
CA ASP A 39 -1.33 -18.37 25.34
C ASP A 39 -1.12 -17.71 23.97
N ALA A 40 -0.70 -18.49 22.97
CA ALA A 40 -0.48 -17.98 21.62
C ALA A 40 -1.79 -17.47 20.98
N VAL A 41 -2.87 -18.26 21.06
CA VAL A 41 -4.19 -17.90 20.52
C VAL A 41 -4.78 -16.70 21.26
N ILE A 42 -4.78 -16.72 22.59
CA ILE A 42 -5.30 -15.63 23.42
C ILE A 42 -4.56 -14.33 23.08
N ARG A 43 -3.23 -14.38 22.96
CA ARG A 43 -2.43 -13.21 22.59
C ARG A 43 -2.83 -12.65 21.22
N ARG A 44 -3.10 -13.51 20.22
CA ARG A 44 -3.57 -13.06 18.91
C ARG A 44 -4.95 -12.41 18.99
N ILE A 45 -5.88 -12.98 19.76
CA ILE A 45 -7.21 -12.40 20.00
C ILE A 45 -7.11 -11.02 20.65
N GLU A 46 -6.20 -10.84 21.62
CA GLU A 46 -5.95 -9.53 22.22
C GLU A 46 -5.46 -8.49 21.21
N ILE A 47 -4.56 -8.89 20.31
CA ILE A 47 -4.03 -8.00 19.26
C ILE A 47 -5.15 -7.60 18.29
N ILE A 48 -6.04 -8.54 17.91
CA ILE A 48 -7.24 -8.24 17.11
C ILE A 48 -8.09 -7.19 17.81
N GLY A 49 -8.41 -7.40 19.09
CA GLY A 49 -9.22 -6.47 19.87
C GLY A 49 -8.59 -5.08 19.97
N GLU A 50 -7.28 -5.00 20.18
CA GLU A 50 -6.55 -3.72 20.22
C GLU A 50 -6.55 -3.02 18.86
N ALA A 51 -6.32 -3.74 17.77
CA ALA A 51 -6.39 -3.18 16.42
C ALA A 51 -7.79 -2.61 16.13
N ILE A 52 -8.86 -3.31 16.54
CA ILE A 52 -10.25 -2.85 16.39
C ILE A 52 -10.52 -1.58 17.22
N LYS A 53 -10.00 -1.47 18.45
CA LYS A 53 -10.12 -0.25 19.28
C LYS A 53 -9.50 0.98 18.59
N ASN A 54 -8.48 0.76 17.78
CA ASN A 54 -7.79 1.81 17.04
C ASN A 54 -8.49 2.20 15.72
N LEU A 55 -9.51 1.45 15.28
CA LEU A 55 -10.33 1.82 14.13
C LEU A 55 -11.21 3.05 14.46
N PRO A 56 -11.24 4.08 13.58
CA PRO A 56 -12.10 5.25 13.73
C PRO A 56 -13.57 4.86 13.90
N MET A 57 -14.31 5.62 14.71
CA MET A 57 -15.74 5.37 14.95
C MET A 57 -16.55 5.40 13.65
N GLU A 58 -16.28 6.37 12.78
CA GLU A 58 -16.93 6.49 11.46
C GLU A 58 -16.72 5.23 10.60
N PHE A 59 -15.54 4.63 10.67
CA PHE A 59 -15.23 3.40 9.95
C PHE A 59 -16.02 2.22 10.50
N ARG A 60 -16.06 2.06 11.82
CA ARG A 60 -16.85 1.00 12.47
C ARG A 60 -18.35 1.16 12.22
N ASN A 61 -18.85 2.39 12.17
CA ASN A 61 -20.24 2.69 11.83
C ASN A 61 -20.57 2.35 10.37
N LYS A 62 -19.63 2.57 9.44
CA LYS A 62 -19.79 2.19 8.03
C LYS A 62 -19.95 0.68 7.87
N TYR A 63 -19.20 -0.10 8.64
CA TYR A 63 -19.21 -1.56 8.62
C TYR A 63 -19.92 -2.14 9.85
N ASN A 64 -21.14 -1.70 10.11
CA ASN A 64 -21.88 -2.03 11.33
C ASN A 64 -22.40 -3.48 11.39
N GLN A 65 -22.28 -4.25 10.31
CA GLN A 65 -22.62 -5.67 10.29
C GLN A 65 -21.63 -6.52 11.13
N ILE A 66 -20.42 -5.99 11.37
CA ILE A 66 -19.42 -6.64 12.20
C ILE A 66 -19.64 -6.20 13.65
N PRO A 67 -19.72 -7.13 14.61
CA PRO A 67 -19.91 -6.82 16.03
C PRO A 67 -18.61 -6.28 16.67
N TRP A 68 -18.16 -5.11 16.23
CA TRP A 68 -16.86 -4.52 16.63
C TRP A 68 -16.66 -4.41 18.13
N LYS A 69 -17.73 -4.12 18.88
CA LYS A 69 -17.66 -3.98 20.34
C LYS A 69 -17.32 -5.30 21.02
N GLU A 70 -17.84 -6.41 20.51
CA GLU A 70 -17.61 -7.75 21.06
C GLU A 70 -16.16 -8.18 20.82
N PHE A 71 -15.67 -8.03 19.58
CA PHE A 71 -14.26 -8.31 19.28
C PHE A 71 -13.28 -7.39 20.02
N ALA A 72 -13.61 -6.10 20.17
CA ALA A 72 -12.79 -5.17 20.95
C ALA A 72 -12.74 -5.52 22.45
N GLY A 73 -13.84 -6.04 22.99
CA GLY A 73 -13.98 -6.46 24.39
C GLY A 73 -13.64 -7.94 24.63
N MET A 74 -13.15 -8.65 23.62
CA MET A 74 -13.04 -10.11 23.66
C MET A 74 -12.08 -10.59 24.76
N ARG A 75 -11.03 -9.83 25.05
CA ARG A 75 -10.15 -10.09 26.21
C ARG A 75 -10.94 -10.13 27.52
N ASP A 76 -11.83 -9.17 27.73
CA ASP A 76 -12.60 -9.06 28.98
C ASP A 76 -13.62 -10.19 29.08
N ILE A 77 -14.17 -10.64 27.95
CA ILE A 77 -15.08 -11.79 27.86
C ILE A 77 -14.34 -13.10 28.19
N LEU A 78 -13.18 -13.33 27.59
CA LEU A 78 -12.42 -14.57 27.77
C LEU A 78 -11.83 -14.71 29.18
N ILE A 79 -11.66 -13.61 29.91
CA ILE A 79 -11.01 -13.58 31.23
C ILE A 79 -12.04 -13.48 32.39
N HIS A 80 -13.36 -13.48 32.12
CA HIS A 80 -14.32 -13.07 33.14
C HIS A 80 -14.77 -14.14 34.17
N LYS A 81 -14.48 -13.79 35.43
CA LYS A 81 -14.97 -14.22 36.77
C LYS A 81 -14.59 -15.63 37.25
N TYR A 82 -13.61 -15.60 38.15
CA TYR A 82 -13.03 -16.66 39.00
C TYR A 82 -11.92 -17.48 38.34
N PHE A 83 -10.74 -16.84 38.28
CA PHE A 83 -9.41 -17.48 38.25
C PHE A 83 -8.99 -18.27 37.00
N GLY A 84 -9.66 -18.12 35.85
CA GLY A 84 -9.23 -18.78 34.61
C GLY A 84 -9.77 -18.14 33.34
N VAL A 85 -9.09 -18.42 32.22
CA VAL A 85 -9.61 -18.14 30.87
C VAL A 85 -10.68 -19.19 30.55
N ASP A 86 -11.81 -18.78 29.99
CA ASP A 86 -12.79 -19.73 29.46
C ASP A 86 -12.26 -20.33 28.15
N LEU A 87 -11.59 -21.48 28.27
CA LEU A 87 -10.96 -22.16 27.14
C LEU A 87 -11.99 -22.69 26.13
N GLY A 88 -13.18 -23.10 26.59
CA GLY A 88 -14.25 -23.57 25.72
C GLY A 88 -14.81 -22.44 24.87
N LEU A 89 -15.10 -21.29 25.50
CA LEU A 89 -15.48 -20.09 24.77
C LEU A 89 -14.37 -19.63 23.82
N THR A 90 -13.11 -19.67 24.25
CA THR A 90 -11.97 -19.30 23.40
C THR A 90 -11.91 -20.18 22.15
N TRP A 91 -12.09 -21.49 22.30
CA TRP A 91 -12.07 -22.42 21.18
C TRP A 91 -13.26 -22.22 20.22
N GLU A 92 -14.45 -21.96 20.77
CA GLU A 92 -15.64 -21.62 19.99
C GLU A 92 -15.42 -20.36 19.14
N VAL A 93 -14.85 -19.30 19.74
CA VAL A 93 -14.49 -18.06 19.03
C VAL A 93 -13.51 -18.37 17.89
N VAL A 94 -12.48 -19.17 18.15
CA VAL A 94 -11.49 -19.58 17.13
C VAL A 94 -12.14 -20.32 15.97
N LYS A 95 -13.09 -21.23 16.22
CA LYS A 95 -13.68 -22.05 15.17
C LYS A 95 -14.85 -21.40 14.45
N LYS A 96 -15.56 -20.46 15.07
CA LYS A 96 -16.80 -19.88 14.52
C LYS A 96 -16.70 -18.41 14.19
N ASP A 97 -16.10 -17.60 15.06
CA ASP A 97 -16.15 -16.14 14.95
C ASP A 97 -14.94 -15.58 14.21
N ILE A 98 -13.75 -16.12 14.46
CA ILE A 98 -12.51 -15.74 13.77
C ILE A 98 -12.60 -15.94 12.23
N PRO A 99 -13.10 -17.08 11.71
CA PRO A 99 -13.24 -17.25 10.26
C PRO A 99 -14.22 -16.26 9.62
N LYS A 100 -15.33 -15.96 10.31
CA LYS A 100 -16.31 -14.95 9.84
C LYS A 100 -15.69 -13.56 9.82
N LEU A 101 -14.98 -13.19 10.88
CA LEU A 101 -14.25 -11.92 10.94
C LEU A 101 -13.23 -11.84 9.80
N LYS A 102 -12.54 -12.93 9.47
CA LYS A 102 -11.61 -12.99 8.33
C LYS A 102 -12.28 -12.62 7.02
N GLU A 103 -13.41 -13.27 6.71
CA GLU A 103 -14.16 -13.00 5.48
C GLU A 103 -14.57 -11.53 5.39
N ASP A 104 -15.07 -10.98 6.48
CA ASP A 104 -15.51 -9.59 6.56
C ASP A 104 -14.35 -8.62 6.37
N ILE A 105 -13.21 -8.85 7.03
CA ILE A 105 -12.01 -8.02 6.89
C ILE A 105 -11.46 -8.09 5.45
N LEU A 106 -11.42 -9.27 4.83
CA LEU A 106 -10.98 -9.43 3.44
C LEU A 106 -11.91 -8.70 2.46
N LYS A 107 -13.23 -8.79 2.64
CA LYS A 107 -14.21 -8.03 1.84
C LYS A 107 -13.96 -6.52 1.95
N ILE A 108 -13.71 -6.03 3.16
CA ILE A 108 -13.42 -4.61 3.39
C ILE A 108 -12.12 -4.19 2.71
N ILE A 109 -11.04 -4.97 2.87
CA ILE A 109 -9.75 -4.69 2.22
C ILE A 109 -9.92 -4.63 0.70
N ASN A 110 -10.67 -5.55 0.10
CA ASN A 110 -10.93 -5.55 -1.34
C ASN A 110 -11.76 -4.34 -1.77
N GLU A 111 -12.83 -3.98 -1.05
CA GLU A 111 -13.61 -2.77 -1.35
C GLU A 111 -12.74 -1.50 -1.29
N LEU A 112 -11.83 -1.40 -0.32
CA LEU A 112 -10.90 -0.28 -0.21
C LEU A 112 -9.92 -0.24 -1.38
N LYS A 113 -9.37 -1.39 -1.79
CA LYS A 113 -8.50 -1.50 -2.98
C LYS A 113 -9.24 -1.11 -4.25
N GLU A 114 -10.47 -1.59 -4.45
CA GLU A 114 -11.29 -1.24 -5.61
C GLU A 114 -11.64 0.26 -5.63
N LYS A 115 -11.90 0.87 -4.47
CA LYS A 115 -12.15 2.31 -4.40
C LYS A 115 -10.91 3.12 -4.77
N GLU A 116 -9.73 2.73 -4.30
CA GLU A 116 -8.48 3.37 -4.68
C GLU A 116 -8.19 3.20 -6.17
N TRP A 117 -8.37 1.99 -6.69
CA TRP A 117 -8.28 1.71 -8.12
C TRP A 117 -9.21 2.62 -8.92
N ASN A 118 -10.49 2.70 -8.55
CA ASN A 118 -11.48 3.52 -9.26
C ASN A 118 -11.22 5.03 -9.13
N LEU A 119 -10.71 5.50 -7.98
CA LEU A 119 -10.30 6.90 -7.78
C LEU A 119 -9.12 7.27 -8.69
N ASN A 120 -8.24 6.31 -8.95
CA ASN A 120 -7.02 6.51 -9.73
C ASN A 120 -7.19 6.18 -11.22
N LYS A 121 -8.21 5.40 -11.61
CA LYS A 121 -8.43 4.89 -12.98
C LYS A 121 -8.40 5.95 -14.09
N ASN A 122 -8.81 7.18 -13.79
CA ASN A 122 -8.84 8.29 -14.76
C ASN A 122 -7.77 9.36 -14.48
N LYS A 123 -6.90 9.14 -13.50
CA LYS A 123 -5.85 10.09 -13.18
C LYS A 123 -4.82 10.06 -14.30
N LYS A 124 -4.45 11.26 -14.72
CA LYS A 124 -3.49 11.51 -15.79
C LYS A 124 -2.31 12.24 -15.21
N TYR A 125 -1.12 11.81 -15.59
CA TYR A 125 0.13 12.40 -15.18
C TYR A 125 0.89 12.90 -16.38
N ASN A 126 1.78 13.84 -16.13
CA ASN A 126 2.78 14.23 -17.10
C ASN A 126 4.14 13.77 -16.60
N VAL A 127 5.01 13.34 -17.51
CA VAL A 127 6.37 12.88 -17.19
C VAL A 127 7.35 13.70 -18.01
N PHE A 128 8.37 14.24 -17.36
CA PHE A 128 9.48 14.93 -18.03
C PHE A 128 10.62 13.95 -18.29
N ALA A 129 10.75 13.53 -19.55
CA ALA A 129 11.81 12.66 -20.02
C ALA A 129 13.01 13.46 -20.53
N TYR A 130 14.21 13.05 -20.15
CA TYR A 130 15.48 13.66 -20.57
C TYR A 130 16.52 12.62 -21.08
N GLY A 131 16.09 11.36 -21.25
CA GLY A 131 16.89 10.20 -21.64
C GLY A 131 16.16 9.27 -22.62
N GLU A 132 16.20 7.96 -22.39
CA GLU A 132 15.61 6.96 -23.31
C GLU A 132 14.10 7.12 -23.50
N LEU A 133 13.37 7.56 -22.47
CA LEU A 133 11.93 7.85 -22.54
C LEU A 133 11.59 9.03 -23.48
N MET A 134 12.57 9.74 -24.06
CA MET A 134 12.34 10.71 -25.13
C MET A 134 12.13 10.05 -26.50
N LYS A 135 12.51 8.78 -26.67
CA LYS A 135 12.48 8.07 -27.96
C LYS A 135 11.10 7.43 -28.18
N LYS A 136 10.52 7.65 -29.38
CA LYS A 136 9.19 7.12 -29.70
C LYS A 136 9.16 5.60 -29.72
N GLU A 137 10.23 4.98 -30.20
CA GLU A 137 10.38 3.53 -30.28
C GLU A 137 10.38 2.91 -28.89
N ARG A 138 11.11 3.54 -27.95
CA ARG A 138 11.11 3.13 -26.53
C ARG A 138 9.73 3.23 -25.90
N LEU A 139 9.00 4.32 -26.17
CA LEU A 139 7.64 4.49 -25.67
C LEU A 139 6.67 3.44 -26.25
N LEU A 140 6.80 3.12 -27.53
CA LEU A 140 6.01 2.04 -28.15
C LEU A 140 6.32 0.67 -27.55
N GLU A 141 7.59 0.37 -27.27
CA GLU A 141 8.00 -0.89 -26.62
C GLU A 141 7.42 -1.01 -25.21
N LEU A 142 7.48 0.07 -24.42
CA LEU A 142 7.09 0.04 -23.01
C LEU A 142 5.58 0.10 -22.82
N ILE A 143 4.90 1.03 -23.49
CA ILE A 143 3.49 1.34 -23.20
C ILE A 143 2.57 1.19 -24.42
N ASN A 144 3.07 0.58 -25.51
CA ASN A 144 2.32 0.26 -26.72
C ASN A 144 1.61 1.47 -27.38
N ARG A 145 2.12 2.69 -27.14
CA ARG A 145 1.68 3.92 -27.80
C ARG A 145 2.73 5.02 -27.68
N VAL A 146 2.55 6.09 -28.43
CA VAL A 146 3.30 7.34 -28.25
C VAL A 146 2.38 8.38 -27.63
N PRO A 147 2.61 8.80 -26.36
CA PRO A 147 1.90 9.90 -25.74
C PRO A 147 2.06 11.22 -26.50
N LYS A 148 1.23 12.21 -26.19
CA LYS A 148 1.46 13.56 -26.72
C LYS A 148 2.76 14.10 -26.12
N MET A 149 3.67 14.54 -26.99
CA MET A 149 5.02 14.97 -26.63
C MET A 149 5.14 16.48 -26.84
N ILE A 150 5.59 17.20 -25.81
CA ILE A 150 5.89 18.63 -25.87
C ILE A 150 7.34 18.83 -25.47
N LYS A 151 8.16 19.44 -26.35
CA LYS A 151 9.52 19.84 -25.97
C LYS A 151 9.46 20.90 -24.87
N GLY A 152 10.37 20.82 -23.92
CA GLY A 152 10.39 21.76 -22.81
C GLY A 152 11.64 21.65 -21.96
N ARG A 153 11.58 22.27 -20.79
CA ARG A 153 12.66 22.29 -19.82
C ARG A 153 12.16 22.28 -18.39
N VAL A 154 12.95 21.70 -17.51
CA VAL A 154 12.82 21.83 -16.06
C VAL A 154 13.99 22.68 -15.54
N TYR A 155 13.72 23.53 -14.56
CA TYR A 155 14.72 24.39 -13.93
C TYR A 155 15.18 23.81 -12.60
N ASN A 156 16.38 24.19 -12.18
CA ASN A 156 17.07 23.73 -10.98
C ASN A 156 17.46 22.24 -10.99
N TYR A 157 17.66 21.69 -12.19
CA TYR A 157 18.21 20.35 -12.39
C TYR A 157 19.35 20.41 -13.39
N GLU A 158 20.34 19.52 -13.26
CA GLU A 158 21.37 19.29 -14.26
C GLU A 158 21.45 17.82 -14.64
N ARG A 159 21.79 17.57 -15.90
CA ARG A 159 22.09 16.23 -16.41
C ARG A 159 23.58 15.97 -16.21
N PHE A 160 23.93 14.80 -15.68
CA PHE A 160 25.31 14.38 -15.48
C PHE A 160 25.49 12.94 -15.96
N PHE A 161 26.72 12.58 -16.33
CA PHE A 161 27.07 11.19 -16.61
C PHE A 161 27.49 10.52 -15.30
N ASP A 162 26.84 9.40 -14.97
CA ASP A 162 27.20 8.59 -13.81
C ASP A 162 28.12 7.47 -14.26
N GLU A 163 29.43 7.63 -14.01
CA GLU A 163 30.47 6.66 -14.36
C GLU A 163 30.29 5.31 -13.66
N THR A 164 29.57 5.26 -12.53
CA THR A 164 29.39 4.02 -11.74
C THR A 164 28.48 3.01 -12.43
N ILE A 165 27.52 3.51 -13.22
CA ILE A 165 26.55 2.68 -13.95
C ILE A 165 26.65 2.87 -15.47
N GLY A 166 27.43 3.84 -15.95
CA GLY A 166 27.64 4.09 -17.37
C GLY A 166 26.47 4.77 -18.08
N TYR A 167 25.59 5.45 -17.34
CA TYR A 167 24.39 6.10 -17.87
C TYR A 167 24.26 7.55 -17.41
N TYR A 168 23.47 8.35 -18.13
CA TYR A 168 23.18 9.72 -17.74
C TYR A 168 22.02 9.80 -16.75
N GLY A 169 22.20 10.50 -15.64
CA GLY A 169 21.15 10.82 -14.68
C GLY A 169 20.86 12.32 -14.59
N ALA A 170 19.79 12.69 -13.88
CA ALA A 170 19.52 14.06 -13.46
C ALA A 170 19.64 14.20 -11.94
N ARG A 171 20.11 15.36 -11.48
CA ARG A 171 20.12 15.74 -10.07
C ARG A 171 19.76 17.21 -9.90
N LYS A 172 19.42 17.62 -8.68
CA LYS A 172 19.14 19.03 -8.35
C LYS A 172 20.41 19.87 -8.43
N LYS A 173 20.29 21.05 -9.04
CA LYS A 173 21.32 22.09 -9.04
C LYS A 173 20.67 23.44 -9.31
N GLU A 174 20.80 24.37 -8.37
CA GLU A 174 20.20 25.69 -8.53
C GLU A 174 20.79 26.45 -9.71
N GLY A 175 19.94 27.19 -10.42
CA GLY A 175 20.35 28.02 -11.56
C GLY A 175 20.64 27.24 -12.84
N SER A 176 20.54 25.91 -12.86
CA SER A 176 20.65 25.10 -14.08
C SER A 176 19.29 24.72 -14.66
N TYR A 177 19.30 24.13 -15.85
CA TYR A 177 18.10 23.54 -16.45
C TYR A 177 18.45 22.30 -17.27
N ILE A 178 17.47 21.42 -17.46
CA ILE A 178 17.55 20.28 -18.37
C ILE A 178 16.51 20.48 -19.47
N GLY A 179 16.93 20.36 -20.72
CA GLY A 179 16.03 20.26 -21.87
C GLY A 179 15.57 18.82 -22.09
N GLY A 180 14.32 18.63 -22.48
CA GLY A 180 13.72 17.31 -22.62
C GLY A 180 12.33 17.34 -23.25
N ILE A 181 11.57 16.28 -23.00
CA ILE A 181 10.22 16.07 -23.54
C ILE A 181 9.24 15.84 -22.38
N ILE A 182 8.15 16.60 -22.39
CA ILE A 182 6.98 16.40 -21.54
C ILE A 182 6.07 15.40 -22.25
N LEU A 183 5.93 14.22 -21.67
CA LEU A 183 4.96 13.20 -22.06
C LEU A 183 3.65 13.48 -21.31
N LEU A 184 2.56 13.70 -22.04
CA LEU A 184 1.26 14.03 -21.46
C LEU A 184 0.34 12.82 -21.35
N ASP A 185 -0.59 12.89 -20.40
CA ASP A 185 -1.69 11.95 -20.21
C ASP A 185 -1.25 10.49 -19.99
N ILE A 186 -0.18 10.32 -19.21
CA ILE A 186 0.31 9.02 -18.75
C ILE A 186 -0.66 8.48 -17.69
N THR A 187 -1.08 7.22 -17.83
CA THR A 187 -1.96 6.54 -16.85
C THR A 187 -1.14 6.08 -15.64
N ASP A 188 -1.81 5.66 -14.56
CA ASP A 188 -1.11 5.01 -13.44
C ASP A 188 -0.36 3.74 -13.91
N GLU A 189 -0.99 2.88 -14.73
CA GLU A 189 -0.38 1.66 -15.26
C GLU A 189 0.89 1.94 -16.10
N GLU A 190 0.84 2.97 -16.97
CA GLU A 190 1.98 3.35 -17.80
C GLU A 190 3.09 3.99 -16.98
N LEU A 191 2.71 4.71 -15.93
CA LEU A 191 3.64 5.32 -15.00
C LEU A 191 4.36 4.26 -14.15
N GLU A 192 3.68 3.18 -13.74
CA GLU A 192 4.29 2.01 -13.12
C GLU A 192 5.30 1.32 -14.05
N ILE A 193 4.97 1.17 -15.35
CA ILE A 193 5.91 0.64 -16.34
C ILE A 193 7.18 1.50 -16.46
N PHE A 194 7.04 2.83 -16.38
CA PHE A 194 8.20 3.73 -16.37
C PHE A 194 9.00 3.63 -15.06
N ASP A 195 8.34 3.42 -13.93
CA ASP A 195 9.01 3.20 -12.64
C ASP A 195 9.86 1.93 -12.66
N ASP A 196 9.32 0.84 -13.19
CA ASP A 196 10.05 -0.42 -13.37
C ASP A 196 11.21 -0.26 -14.35
N TYR A 197 11.01 0.45 -15.46
CA TYR A 197 12.05 0.67 -16.47
C TYR A 197 13.23 1.52 -15.96
N GLU A 198 12.96 2.52 -15.13
CA GLU A 198 13.98 3.40 -14.54
C GLU A 198 14.56 2.83 -13.23
N ASP A 199 14.28 1.56 -12.88
CA ASP A 199 14.73 0.93 -11.64
C ASP A 199 14.44 1.81 -10.40
N LEU A 200 13.19 2.26 -10.27
CA LEU A 200 12.76 3.13 -9.18
C LEU A 200 13.10 2.52 -7.81
N ASP A 201 13.56 3.37 -6.89
CA ASP A 201 14.05 3.03 -5.56
C ASP A 201 15.35 2.22 -5.48
N VAL A 202 15.85 1.70 -6.60
CA VAL A 202 17.20 1.12 -6.69
C VAL A 202 18.19 2.18 -7.14
N TYR A 203 18.02 2.72 -8.34
CA TYR A 203 18.93 3.71 -8.92
C TYR A 203 18.33 5.11 -8.99
N TYR A 204 17.00 5.22 -9.15
CA TYR A 204 16.33 6.50 -9.31
C TYR A 204 15.28 6.74 -8.22
N ILE A 205 14.97 8.01 -7.99
CA ILE A 205 13.77 8.46 -7.29
C ILE A 205 12.91 9.26 -8.25
N ARG A 206 11.60 9.26 -8.04
CA ARG A 206 10.67 10.09 -8.81
C ARG A 206 10.23 11.27 -7.98
N GLU A 207 10.37 12.47 -8.53
CA GLU A 207 10.00 13.72 -7.87
C GLU A 207 8.97 14.50 -8.69
N LYS A 208 8.08 15.25 -8.02
CA LYS A 208 7.19 16.22 -8.67
C LYS A 208 7.90 17.55 -8.86
N THR A 209 7.80 18.10 -10.06
CA THR A 209 8.31 19.45 -10.38
C THR A 209 7.46 20.11 -11.45
N THR A 210 7.85 21.31 -11.87
CA THR A 210 7.19 22.04 -12.95
C THR A 210 8.11 22.13 -14.17
N ALA A 211 7.63 21.63 -15.31
CA ALA A 211 8.27 21.86 -16.61
C ALA A 211 7.64 23.05 -17.32
N VAL A 212 8.42 23.76 -18.12
CA VAL A 212 7.96 24.80 -19.05
C VAL A 212 8.08 24.26 -20.47
N GLY A 213 6.94 24.11 -21.14
CA GLY A 213 6.88 23.70 -22.54
C GLY A 213 7.31 24.83 -23.48
N GLU A 214 7.74 24.47 -24.69
CA GLU A 214 8.01 25.42 -25.78
C GLU A 214 6.74 26.18 -26.22
N ASP A 215 5.56 25.67 -25.87
CA ASP A 215 4.28 26.35 -26.01
C ASP A 215 4.06 27.47 -24.97
N GLY A 216 5.04 27.72 -24.08
CA GLY A 216 5.00 28.73 -23.03
C GLY A 216 4.17 28.33 -21.81
N LYS A 217 3.58 27.13 -21.77
CA LYS A 217 2.76 26.67 -20.66
C LYS A 217 3.60 25.95 -19.61
N LYS A 218 3.11 25.98 -18.37
CA LYS A 218 3.66 25.22 -17.25
C LYS A 218 2.91 23.90 -17.10
N TYR A 219 3.65 22.84 -16.82
CA TYR A 219 3.12 21.49 -16.64
C TYR A 219 3.65 20.93 -15.32
N ASP A 220 2.75 20.46 -14.46
CA ASP A 220 3.15 19.62 -13.33
C ASP A 220 3.55 18.25 -13.87
N VAL A 221 4.79 17.87 -13.61
CA VAL A 221 5.41 16.67 -14.16
C VAL A 221 6.07 15.86 -13.06
N TYR A 222 6.18 14.54 -13.28
CA TYR A 222 7.18 13.73 -12.62
C TYR A 222 8.50 13.75 -13.37
N ILE A 223 9.62 13.74 -12.64
CA ILE A 223 10.96 13.57 -13.17
C ILE A 223 11.68 12.48 -12.38
N TYR A 224 12.38 11.58 -13.07
CA TYR A 224 13.26 10.60 -12.45
C TYR A 224 14.60 11.28 -12.15
N LEU A 225 15.12 11.18 -10.93
CA LEU A 225 16.40 11.74 -10.50
C LEU A 225 17.27 10.61 -9.98
N ARG A 226 18.57 10.68 -10.26
CA ARG A 226 19.54 9.71 -9.76
C ARG A 226 19.66 9.85 -8.23
N LYS A 227 19.62 8.73 -7.50
CA LYS A 227 19.92 8.67 -6.06
C LYS A 227 21.37 9.06 -5.77
#